data_AF-A0A401K4L6-F1
#
_entry.id   AF-A0A401K4L6-F1
#
_cell.length_a   1.000
_cell.length_b   1.000
_cell.length_c   1.000
_cell.angle_alpha   90.00
_cell.angle_beta   90.00
_cell.angle_gamma   90.00
#
_symmetry.space_group_name_H-M   'P 1'
#
loop_
_entity.id
_entity.type
_entity.pdbx_description
1 polymer ?
#
loop_
_entity_poly.entity_id
_entity_poly.type
_entity_poly.pdbx_seq_one_letter_code
_entity_poly.pdbx_strand_id
1 'polypeptide(L)'
;MTARRICLGIAAALTGSTLAANSDHPAGQLPTHIVIARGDDAWSGRLRAMQFLPTLATLDAPAPADLWEASRLLDAASPDARQLWTFHGDGRTRKPVRLHWSALSPTQQAAIDTSDESGAKRVDYLRGTRLHEHNHPGLRPRTSVLGAMHGARVQLLGPPGFTLDAGHEPFRKQHARRPWMAYIGANDGMLHGFDALSGVERFAVMPDAVLPAAARNASPGQPIPAPICSRPFAADALIGKQWHSLIACANGTMGSGLFLVDVSDPGSSTPPPLLAYDASDDSTVGHVEGPIPILPLNNGGDGQRRWFAISGNGEGDARVESRLLLLALDQPGTAQTIRVPPVASRGGLGAPAVALGLQGTATFAYAADRHGQIWRFDLTGAPPWSQALGTNDTERRTPFFTATSRSGSIQRVLSPILLAATAGGPLLVFTAVGTDGHATLYGVADINITVRNLSRDSLAGLSASEVADGVVIQPGSGSTANGWRIDLPASQVPDDLTTAGLNSLLLSTHDAAGRKRTYLLDAHTGLPASQDGRTGQVVMGMPLITVQSAPPARMPSGTTTQATHTVLWQLDGEHIRKLESRTYTRQLGRLSWREVTEAGAR
;
A
#
# COMPACT_ATOMS: atom_id res chain seq x y z
N MET A 1 -55.30 -58.37 31.34
CA MET A 1 -54.85 -58.00 32.70
C MET A 1 -53.51 -57.28 32.57
N THR A 2 -53.43 -56.07 33.14
CA THR A 2 -52.22 -55.32 33.62
C THR A 2 -51.05 -55.06 32.66
N ALA A 3 -50.35 -53.92 32.61
CA ALA A 3 -50.47 -52.56 33.15
C ALA A 3 -49.27 -51.73 32.59
N ARG A 4 -49.49 -50.44 32.34
CA ARG A 4 -48.56 -49.27 32.45
C ARG A 4 -47.04 -49.46 32.27
N ARG A 5 -46.42 -48.61 31.42
CA ARG A 5 -45.60 -47.43 31.86
C ARG A 5 -45.00 -46.65 30.66
N ILE A 6 -45.19 -45.33 30.73
CA ILE A 6 -44.40 -44.28 30.09
C ILE A 6 -43.14 -44.07 30.94
N CYS A 7 -41.97 -43.80 30.33
CA CYS A 7 -40.99 -42.81 30.83
C CYS A 7 -39.82 -42.56 29.86
N LEU A 8 -39.44 -41.29 29.81
CA LEU A 8 -38.33 -40.62 29.11
C LEU A 8 -36.92 -41.18 29.44
N GLY A 9 -35.99 -40.99 28.50
CA GLY A 9 -34.75 -40.23 28.79
C GLY A 9 -33.38 -40.91 28.59
N ILE A 10 -32.52 -40.17 27.85
CA ILE A 10 -31.05 -40.05 27.91
C ILE A 10 -30.23 -40.68 26.76
N ALA A 11 -29.32 -39.81 26.28
CA ALA A 11 -28.40 -39.86 25.17
C ALA A 11 -27.28 -40.91 25.24
N ALA A 12 -26.74 -41.26 24.08
CA ALA A 12 -25.31 -41.52 23.91
C ALA A 12 -24.88 -41.27 22.45
N ALA A 13 -23.77 -40.56 22.32
CA ALA A 13 -23.13 -40.10 21.10
C ALA A 13 -22.53 -41.23 20.25
N LEU A 14 -22.42 -41.00 18.94
CA LEU A 14 -21.39 -41.62 18.10
C LEU A 14 -20.66 -40.53 17.33
N THR A 15 -19.51 -40.17 17.91
CA THR A 15 -18.40 -39.42 17.36
C THR A 15 -17.57 -40.29 16.39
N GLY A 16 -16.83 -39.62 15.49
CA GLY A 16 -15.77 -40.20 14.66
C GLY A 16 -16.05 -40.01 13.16
N SER A 17 -15.26 -39.29 12.37
CA SER A 17 -13.83 -39.05 12.48
C SER A 17 -13.48 -37.74 11.76
N THR A 18 -12.91 -36.80 12.50
CA THR A 18 -12.17 -35.67 11.95
C THR A 18 -10.91 -36.21 11.27
N LEU A 19 -10.75 -35.93 9.98
CA LEU A 19 -9.44 -36.03 9.34
C LEU A 19 -8.56 -34.97 10.00
N ALA A 20 -7.52 -35.42 10.69
CA ALA A 20 -6.46 -34.58 11.21
C ALA A 20 -5.81 -33.81 10.04
N ALA A 21 -6.21 -32.56 9.86
CA ALA A 21 -5.38 -31.59 9.18
C ALA A 21 -4.15 -31.36 10.06
N ASN A 22 -2.96 -31.54 9.50
CA ASN A 22 -1.69 -31.30 10.18
C ASN A 22 -1.74 -29.98 10.97
N SER A 23 -1.78 -30.13 12.28
CA SER A 23 -1.52 -29.15 13.31
C SER A 23 -0.09 -28.65 13.17
N ASP A 24 0.07 -27.35 12.86
CA ASP A 24 1.20 -26.45 13.17
C ASP A 24 1.35 -25.29 12.16
N HIS A 25 0.40 -25.08 11.25
CA HIS A 25 0.38 -23.90 10.39
C HIS A 25 -0.55 -22.81 10.96
N PRO A 26 -0.08 -21.56 11.22
CA PRO A 26 -0.88 -20.50 11.86
C PRO A 26 -2.00 -19.93 10.98
N ALA A 27 -2.25 -20.50 9.79
CA ALA A 27 -3.20 -19.96 8.80
C ALA A 27 -4.66 -19.89 9.30
N GLY A 28 -5.01 -20.57 10.40
CA GLY A 28 -6.32 -20.45 11.06
C GLY A 28 -6.38 -19.54 12.28
N GLN A 29 -5.25 -19.01 12.76
CA GLN A 29 -5.14 -18.21 13.99
C GLN A 29 -4.84 -16.73 13.73
N LEU A 30 -4.48 -16.37 12.51
CA LEU A 30 -4.21 -14.97 12.17
C LEU A 30 -5.48 -14.12 12.22
N PRO A 31 -5.36 -12.83 12.57
CA PRO A 31 -6.45 -11.89 12.39
C PRO A 31 -6.88 -11.85 10.93
N THR A 32 -8.18 -11.82 10.70
CA THR A 32 -8.74 -11.63 9.36
C THR A 32 -8.61 -10.18 8.88
N HIS A 33 -8.55 -9.24 9.83
CA HIS A 33 -8.46 -7.81 9.56
C HIS A 33 -7.54 -7.16 10.58
N ILE A 34 -6.70 -6.25 10.09
CA ILE A 34 -5.95 -5.30 10.91
C ILE A 34 -6.46 -3.91 10.54
N VAL A 35 -6.95 -3.21 11.54
CA VAL A 35 -7.77 -2.01 11.45
C VAL A 35 -7.01 -0.82 12.02
N ILE A 36 -6.90 0.24 11.23
CA ILE A 36 -6.32 1.51 11.65
C ILE A 36 -7.45 2.38 12.21
N ALA A 37 -7.33 2.81 13.46
CA ALA A 37 -8.25 3.71 14.11
C ALA A 37 -7.52 4.97 14.62
N ARG A 38 -8.27 6.07 14.76
CA ARG A 38 -7.77 7.28 15.41
C ARG A 38 -7.62 7.03 16.92
N GLY A 39 -6.58 7.61 17.52
CA GLY A 39 -6.47 7.74 18.96
C GLY A 39 -7.38 8.85 19.49
N ASP A 40 -7.22 9.17 20.78
CA ASP A 40 -8.02 10.18 21.48
C ASP A 40 -7.49 11.60 21.27
N ASP A 41 -6.39 11.75 20.53
CA ASP A 41 -5.84 13.00 20.05
C ASP A 41 -5.35 12.87 18.60
N ALA A 42 -4.93 13.97 17.99
CA ALA A 42 -4.51 14.01 16.59
C ALA A 42 -3.12 13.39 16.32
N TRP A 43 -2.25 13.32 17.33
CA TRP A 43 -0.94 12.68 17.25
C TRP A 43 -1.04 11.16 17.32
N SER A 44 -1.92 10.63 18.17
CA SER A 44 -1.95 9.21 18.54
C SER A 44 -2.80 8.36 17.59
N GLY A 45 -2.35 7.12 17.33
CA GLY A 45 -3.04 6.13 16.51
C GLY A 45 -3.34 4.85 17.26
N ARG A 46 -4.29 4.05 16.74
CA ARG A 46 -4.58 2.70 17.21
C ARG A 46 -4.53 1.71 16.07
N LEU A 47 -3.91 0.56 16.31
CA LEU A 47 -3.88 -0.57 15.38
C LEU A 47 -4.51 -1.78 16.07
N ARG A 48 -5.64 -2.26 15.52
CA ARG A 48 -6.48 -3.29 16.13
C ARG A 48 -6.53 -4.52 15.24
N ALA A 49 -6.39 -5.71 15.81
CA ALA A 49 -6.63 -6.96 15.09
C ALA A 49 -7.97 -7.56 15.46
N MET A 50 -8.69 -8.09 14.48
CA MET A 50 -9.98 -8.72 14.69
C MET A 50 -10.20 -9.94 13.78
N GLN A 51 -11.08 -10.83 14.25
CA GLN A 51 -11.55 -11.98 13.51
C GLN A 51 -13.01 -11.78 13.10
N PHE A 52 -13.23 -11.50 11.81
CA PHE A 52 -14.53 -11.31 11.20
C PHE A 52 -14.64 -12.23 9.97
N LEU A 53 -15.40 -13.31 10.13
CA LEU A 53 -15.62 -14.34 9.11
C LEU A 53 -17.13 -14.43 8.83
N PRO A 54 -17.71 -13.45 8.10
CA PRO A 54 -19.14 -13.44 7.80
C PRO A 54 -19.51 -14.59 6.86
N THR A 55 -20.78 -14.99 6.89
CA THR A 55 -21.34 -15.84 5.82
C THR A 55 -21.88 -14.96 4.69
N LEU A 56 -22.16 -15.54 3.52
CA LEU A 56 -22.78 -14.79 2.41
C LEU A 56 -24.16 -14.19 2.77
N ALA A 57 -24.86 -14.79 3.75
CA ALA A 57 -26.16 -14.33 4.22
C ALA A 57 -26.06 -13.25 5.34
N THR A 58 -24.87 -13.00 5.87
CA THR A 58 -24.67 -12.00 6.93
C THR A 58 -24.94 -10.61 6.35
N LEU A 59 -25.83 -9.85 7.01
CA LEU A 59 -26.15 -8.46 6.67
C LEU A 59 -25.69 -7.48 7.73
N ASP A 60 -25.70 -7.90 9.00
CA ASP A 60 -25.25 -7.16 10.16
C ASP A 60 -24.69 -8.14 11.19
N ALA A 61 -23.75 -7.69 12.01
CA ALA A 61 -23.13 -8.45 13.08
C ALA A 61 -22.55 -7.51 14.14
N PRO A 62 -22.47 -7.90 15.42
CA PRO A 62 -21.68 -7.17 16.39
C PRO A 62 -20.20 -7.15 15.97
N ALA A 63 -19.52 -6.05 16.23
CA ALA A 63 -18.09 -5.92 16.04
C ALA A 63 -17.37 -6.96 16.92
N PRO A 64 -16.49 -7.79 16.36
CA PRO A 64 -15.70 -8.72 17.14
C PRO A 64 -14.83 -7.96 18.16
N ALA A 65 -14.58 -8.58 19.30
CA ALA A 65 -13.57 -8.09 20.23
C ALA A 65 -12.20 -8.08 19.55
N ASP A 66 -11.36 -7.13 19.95
CA ASP A 66 -9.98 -7.09 19.48
C ASP A 66 -9.21 -8.30 19.99
N LEU A 67 -8.52 -8.99 19.09
CA LEU A 67 -7.54 -10.01 19.44
C LEU A 67 -6.35 -9.35 20.16
N TRP A 68 -5.94 -8.18 19.67
CA TRP A 68 -4.94 -7.31 20.27
C TRP A 68 -5.11 -5.87 19.78
N GLU A 69 -4.56 -4.93 20.54
CA GLU A 69 -4.42 -3.52 20.15
C GLU A 69 -2.97 -3.08 20.40
N ALA A 70 -2.26 -2.71 19.33
CA ALA A 70 -0.82 -2.47 19.38
C ALA A 70 -0.46 -1.24 20.21
N SER A 71 -1.24 -0.15 20.14
CA SER A 71 -1.06 1.07 20.95
C SER A 71 -1.03 0.74 22.44
N ARG A 72 -2.00 -0.06 22.92
CA ARG A 72 -2.08 -0.49 24.32
C ARG A 72 -0.87 -1.31 24.76
N LEU A 73 -0.42 -2.24 23.90
CA LEU A 73 0.77 -3.05 24.17
C LEU A 73 2.03 -2.18 24.21
N LEU A 74 2.12 -1.19 23.32
CA LEU A 74 3.26 -0.28 23.24
C LEU A 74 3.33 0.68 24.42
N ASP A 75 2.19 1.21 24.87
CA ASP A 75 2.10 2.10 26.03
C ASP A 75 2.48 1.41 27.34
N ALA A 76 2.29 0.09 27.42
CA ALA A 76 2.70 -0.72 28.56
C ALA A 76 4.19 -1.14 28.49
N ALA A 77 4.85 -1.01 27.34
CA ALA A 77 6.24 -1.41 27.14
C ALA A 77 7.22 -0.33 27.61
N SER A 78 8.35 -0.75 28.20
CA SER A 78 9.45 0.18 28.48
C SER A 78 10.08 0.68 27.18
N PRO A 79 10.35 2.00 27.02
CA PRO A 79 11.04 2.55 25.84
C PRO A 79 12.40 1.89 25.55
N ASP A 80 13.11 1.41 26.58
CA ASP A 80 14.41 0.74 26.41
C ASP A 80 14.28 -0.70 25.89
N ALA A 81 13.14 -1.35 26.10
CA ALA A 81 12.89 -2.72 25.61
C ALA A 81 12.61 -2.75 24.10
N ARG A 82 12.12 -1.63 23.55
CA ARG A 82 11.76 -1.50 22.12
C ARG A 82 13.00 -1.59 21.23
N GLN A 83 12.88 -2.28 20.10
CA GLN A 83 13.96 -2.40 19.11
C GLN A 83 13.82 -1.30 18.06
N LEU A 84 14.26 -0.09 18.41
CA LEU A 84 14.15 1.10 17.55
C LEU A 84 15.47 1.39 16.86
N TRP A 85 15.42 1.51 15.54
CA TRP A 85 16.61 1.61 14.69
C TRP A 85 16.58 2.87 13.81
N THR A 86 17.77 3.41 13.54
CA THR A 86 17.99 4.50 12.60
C THR A 86 19.36 4.34 11.93
N PHE A 87 19.75 5.27 11.07
CA PHE A 87 21.09 5.31 10.50
C PHE A 87 21.97 6.29 11.26
N HIS A 88 23.19 5.87 11.58
CA HIS A 88 24.28 6.80 11.87
C HIS A 88 24.82 7.31 10.53
N GLY A 89 24.59 8.59 10.25
CA GLY A 89 25.02 9.25 9.02
C GLY A 89 26.33 10.00 9.21
N ASP A 90 27.41 9.52 8.58
CA ASP A 90 28.69 10.23 8.47
C ASP A 90 29.01 10.44 6.98
N GLY A 91 28.42 11.49 6.40
CA GLY A 91 28.44 11.72 4.96
C GLY A 91 27.66 10.66 4.18
N ARG A 92 28.32 9.96 3.24
CA ARG A 92 27.68 8.92 2.40
C ARG A 92 27.64 7.53 3.05
N THR A 93 28.39 7.33 4.13
CA THR A 93 28.36 6.05 4.85
C THR A 93 27.24 6.05 5.87
N ARG A 94 26.31 5.10 5.71
CA ARG A 94 25.22 4.86 6.66
C ARG A 94 25.42 3.51 7.34
N LYS A 95 25.27 3.48 8.66
CA LYS A 95 25.28 2.24 9.45
C LYS A 95 24.03 2.17 10.33
N PRO A 96 23.32 1.04 10.37
CA PRO A 96 22.20 0.87 11.30
C PRO A 96 22.69 0.98 12.76
N VAL A 97 22.02 1.83 13.54
CA VAL A 97 22.26 2.02 14.98
C VAL A 97 20.94 2.10 15.73
N ARG A 98 20.99 1.93 17.05
CA ARG A 98 19.82 2.15 17.91
C ARG A 98 19.41 3.63 17.85
N LEU A 99 18.11 3.90 17.85
CA LEU A 99 17.59 5.26 17.99
C LEU A 99 17.84 5.74 19.43
N HIS A 100 19.03 6.27 19.68
CA HIS A 100 19.47 6.88 20.94
C HIS A 100 20.34 8.09 20.63
N TRP A 101 20.25 9.13 21.46
CA TRP A 101 21.02 10.37 21.31
C TRP A 101 22.52 10.13 21.08
N SER A 102 23.14 9.31 21.93
CA SER A 102 24.57 9.03 21.90
C SER A 102 25.02 8.19 20.68
N ALA A 103 24.09 7.55 19.97
CA ALA A 103 24.38 6.77 18.78
C ALA A 103 24.30 7.60 17.47
N LEU A 104 23.70 8.79 17.54
CA LEU A 104 23.62 9.72 16.41
C LEU A 104 24.98 10.37 16.13
N SER A 105 25.25 10.72 14.87
CA SER A 105 26.45 11.48 14.51
C SER A 105 26.38 12.92 15.02
N PRO A 106 27.52 13.62 15.18
CA PRO A 106 27.52 15.03 15.59
C PRO A 106 26.67 15.92 14.67
N THR A 107 26.66 15.64 13.35
CA THR A 107 25.82 16.36 12.38
C THR A 107 24.34 16.11 12.62
N GLN A 108 23.95 14.87 12.94
CA GLN A 108 22.55 14.54 13.26
C GLN A 108 22.13 15.16 14.59
N GLN A 109 22.99 15.14 15.60
CA GLN A 109 22.76 15.79 16.88
C GLN A 109 22.55 17.29 16.67
N ALA A 110 23.45 17.98 15.97
CA ALA A 110 23.32 19.40 15.68
C ALA A 110 22.05 19.75 14.86
N ALA A 111 21.59 18.85 13.98
CA ALA A 111 20.38 19.06 13.19
C ALA A 111 19.09 19.02 14.01
N ILE A 112 19.10 18.36 15.19
CA ILE A 112 17.91 18.21 16.05
C ILE A 112 18.06 18.91 17.41
N ASP A 113 19.28 19.29 17.78
CA ASP A 113 19.59 20.19 18.88
C ASP A 113 19.51 21.65 18.39
N THR A 114 18.27 22.10 18.20
CA THR A 114 18.00 23.52 17.95
C THR A 114 18.46 24.37 19.14
N SER A 115 18.30 25.69 19.08
CA SER A 115 18.77 26.64 20.11
C SER A 115 18.24 26.42 21.56
N ASP A 116 17.43 25.40 21.79
CA ASP A 116 16.82 25.03 23.07
C ASP A 116 17.45 23.79 23.72
N GLU A 117 18.55 23.25 23.15
CA GLU A 117 19.36 22.14 23.70
C GLU A 117 18.52 20.93 24.16
N SER A 118 17.43 20.67 23.42
CA SER A 118 16.42 19.66 23.76
C SER A 118 16.44 18.45 22.82
N GLY A 119 17.50 18.30 22.01
CA GLY A 119 17.65 17.20 21.05
C GLY A 119 17.55 15.82 21.71
N ALA A 120 18.24 15.61 22.83
CA ALA A 120 18.17 14.34 23.58
C ALA A 120 16.74 14.04 24.07
N LYS A 121 16.03 15.05 24.59
CA LYS A 121 14.63 14.92 25.05
C LYS A 121 13.69 14.54 23.90
N ARG A 122 13.89 15.12 22.71
CA ARG A 122 13.10 14.81 21.51
C ARG A 122 13.34 13.37 21.04
N VAL A 123 14.59 12.89 21.08
CA VAL A 123 14.89 11.48 20.77
C VAL A 123 14.21 10.56 21.77
N ASP A 124 14.30 10.84 23.07
CA ASP A 124 13.62 10.03 24.10
C ASP A 124 12.10 10.04 23.94
N TYR A 125 11.51 11.17 23.55
CA TYR A 125 10.08 11.24 23.21
C TYR A 125 9.70 10.34 22.03
N LEU A 126 10.45 10.38 20.94
CA LEU A 126 10.22 9.51 19.78
C LEU A 126 10.36 8.02 20.15
N ARG A 127 11.24 7.70 21.10
CA ARG A 127 11.38 6.34 21.65
C ARG A 127 10.22 5.89 22.54
N GLY A 128 9.41 6.82 23.03
CA GLY A 128 8.24 6.54 23.87
C GLY A 128 8.34 7.05 25.31
N THR A 129 9.42 7.74 25.68
CA THR A 129 9.52 8.39 26.99
C THR A 129 8.49 9.51 27.10
N ARG A 130 7.74 9.50 28.21
CA ARG A 130 6.68 10.49 28.46
C ARG A 130 7.11 11.65 29.35
N LEU A 131 8.38 11.66 29.76
CA LEU A 131 8.97 12.76 30.52
C LEU A 131 8.95 14.05 29.68
N HIS A 132 8.65 15.18 30.32
CA HIS A 132 8.57 16.51 29.69
C HIS A 132 7.38 16.76 28.75
N GLU A 133 6.48 15.79 28.59
CA GLU A 133 5.12 16.09 28.14
C GLU A 133 4.49 17.01 29.22
N HIS A 134 4.02 18.20 28.84
CA HIS A 134 3.35 19.20 29.72
C HIS A 134 4.23 20.15 30.57
N ASN A 135 5.56 20.09 30.55
CA ASN A 135 6.43 21.04 31.29
C ASN A 135 7.04 22.10 30.37
N HIS A 136 6.93 23.40 30.60
CA HIS A 136 7.52 24.41 29.68
C HIS A 136 9.02 24.72 29.92
N PRO A 137 9.86 24.82 28.86
CA PRO A 137 9.57 24.45 27.47
C PRO A 137 9.46 22.92 27.34
N GLY A 138 8.37 22.47 26.71
CA GLY A 138 7.92 21.07 26.78
C GLY A 138 7.77 20.38 25.45
N LEU A 139 7.47 19.09 25.53
CA LEU A 139 7.13 18.27 24.39
C LEU A 139 5.61 18.13 24.27
N ARG A 140 5.17 17.79 23.05
CA ARG A 140 3.76 17.61 22.68
C ARG A 140 3.11 16.54 23.58
N PRO A 141 1.97 16.84 24.20
CA PRO A 141 1.20 15.83 24.92
C PRO A 141 0.57 14.84 23.94
N ARG A 142 0.59 13.55 24.29
CA ARG A 142 -0.01 12.45 23.50
C ARG A 142 -0.75 11.47 24.42
N THR A 143 -1.78 10.83 23.89
CA THR A 143 -2.58 9.81 24.59
C THR A 143 -1.97 8.42 24.43
N SER A 144 -1.22 8.16 23.35
CA SER A 144 -0.45 6.94 23.12
C SER A 144 0.92 7.23 22.52
N VAL A 145 1.89 6.35 22.75
CA VAL A 145 3.23 6.37 22.14
C VAL A 145 3.14 6.10 20.62
N LEU A 146 2.21 5.26 20.19
CA LEU A 146 2.04 4.91 18.78
C LEU A 146 1.45 6.11 18.01
N GLY A 147 2.19 6.57 17.00
CA GLY A 147 1.75 7.65 16.13
C GLY A 147 0.49 7.32 15.32
N ALA A 148 -0.25 8.35 14.92
CA ALA A 148 -1.38 8.24 14.02
C ALA A 148 -0.94 7.76 12.65
N MET A 149 -1.73 6.87 12.06
CA MET A 149 -1.48 6.21 10.78
C MET A 149 -2.53 6.63 9.73
N HIS A 150 -3.04 7.86 9.83
CA HIS A 150 -4.11 8.34 8.97
C HIS A 150 -3.65 8.39 7.50
N GLY A 151 -4.34 7.67 6.63
CA GLY A 151 -3.97 7.56 5.21
C GLY A 151 -2.88 6.51 4.93
N ALA A 152 -2.32 5.86 5.97
CA ALA A 152 -1.40 4.75 5.79
C ALA A 152 -2.13 3.43 5.49
N ARG A 153 -1.35 2.43 5.10
CA ARG A 153 -1.80 1.07 4.80
C ARG A 153 -0.92 0.07 5.53
N VAL A 154 -1.56 -0.97 6.06
CA VAL A 154 -0.87 -2.13 6.62
C VAL A 154 -0.39 -3.02 5.48
N GLN A 155 0.89 -3.34 5.46
CA GLN A 155 1.46 -4.39 4.61
C GLN A 155 1.65 -5.65 5.45
N LEU A 156 0.88 -6.69 5.16
CA LEU A 156 1.06 -8.01 5.76
C LEU A 156 2.14 -8.78 5.00
N LEU A 157 3.01 -9.47 5.73
CA LEU A 157 4.02 -10.35 5.15
C LEU A 157 4.25 -11.57 6.04
N GLY A 158 4.03 -12.75 5.49
CA GLY A 158 4.28 -14.03 6.13
C GLY A 158 5.51 -14.74 5.57
N PRO A 159 5.57 -16.07 5.66
CA PRO A 159 6.56 -16.89 4.96
C PRO A 159 6.65 -16.55 3.46
N PRO A 160 7.84 -16.66 2.85
CA PRO A 160 8.02 -16.40 1.42
C PRO A 160 7.02 -17.15 0.53
N GLY A 161 6.34 -16.40 -0.33
CA GLY A 161 5.41 -16.95 -1.31
C GLY A 161 6.11 -17.71 -2.44
N PHE A 162 5.36 -18.15 -3.45
CA PHE A 162 5.95 -18.70 -4.66
C PHE A 162 6.41 -17.58 -5.60
N THR A 163 7.65 -17.65 -6.07
CA THR A 163 8.19 -16.81 -7.15
C THR A 163 8.51 -17.69 -8.36
N LEU A 164 8.31 -17.17 -9.58
CA LEU A 164 8.64 -17.84 -10.85
C LEU A 164 10.17 -17.86 -11.11
N ASP A 165 10.94 -18.26 -10.10
CA ASP A 165 12.39 -18.43 -10.15
C ASP A 165 12.78 -19.65 -9.30
N ALA A 166 13.40 -20.65 -9.93
CA ALA A 166 13.78 -21.89 -9.26
C ALA A 166 14.81 -21.66 -8.13
N GLY A 167 15.63 -20.61 -8.22
CA GLY A 167 16.59 -20.25 -7.18
C GLY A 167 15.94 -19.74 -5.89
N HIS A 168 14.65 -19.44 -5.89
CA HIS A 168 13.91 -18.98 -4.72
C HIS A 168 13.44 -20.12 -3.80
N GLU A 169 13.35 -21.35 -4.31
CA GLU A 169 12.88 -22.51 -3.52
C GLU A 169 13.67 -22.75 -2.22
N PRO A 170 15.02 -22.69 -2.20
CA PRO A 170 15.77 -22.84 -0.96
C PRO A 170 15.43 -21.78 0.09
N PHE A 171 15.23 -20.53 -0.33
CA PHE A 171 14.85 -19.43 0.55
C PHE A 171 13.45 -19.65 1.16
N ARG A 172 12.49 -20.11 0.37
CA ARG A 172 11.16 -20.49 0.86
C ARG A 172 11.22 -21.58 1.92
N LYS A 173 12.05 -22.61 1.70
CA LYS A 173 12.23 -23.70 2.68
C LYS A 173 12.88 -23.18 3.97
N GLN A 174 13.91 -22.34 3.84
CA GLN A 174 14.60 -21.75 4.99
C GLN A 174 13.68 -20.88 5.85
N HIS A 175 12.81 -20.07 5.22
CA HIS A 175 11.93 -19.13 5.92
C HIS A 175 10.47 -19.58 5.98
N ALA A 176 10.19 -20.88 5.83
CA ALA A 176 8.84 -21.45 5.87
C ALA A 176 8.10 -21.18 7.19
N ARG A 177 8.84 -20.93 8.28
CA ARG A 177 8.32 -20.65 9.62
C ARG A 177 8.39 -19.17 10.02
N ARG A 178 8.71 -18.27 9.08
CA ARG A 178 8.73 -16.83 9.39
C ARG A 178 7.35 -16.40 9.92
N PRO A 179 7.28 -15.71 11.07
CA PRO A 179 5.99 -15.25 11.59
C PRO A 179 5.35 -14.26 10.62
N TRP A 180 4.03 -14.19 10.65
CA TRP A 180 3.31 -13.14 9.95
C TRP A 180 3.51 -11.81 10.66
N MET A 181 3.86 -10.80 9.88
CA MET A 181 4.16 -9.46 10.34
C MET A 181 3.22 -8.45 9.68
N ALA A 182 2.84 -7.43 10.44
CA ALA A 182 2.10 -6.26 9.98
C ALA A 182 3.04 -5.04 10.00
N TYR A 183 3.35 -4.52 8.81
CA TYR A 183 4.18 -3.34 8.65
C TYR A 183 3.35 -2.11 8.37
N ILE A 184 3.60 -1.01 9.07
CA ILE A 184 2.86 0.24 8.90
C ILE A 184 3.71 1.44 9.29
N GLY A 185 3.66 2.50 8.48
CA GLY A 185 4.27 3.78 8.81
C GLY A 185 3.34 4.67 9.62
N ALA A 186 3.90 5.41 10.57
CA ALA A 186 3.19 6.33 11.45
C ALA A 186 3.76 7.77 11.38
N ASN A 187 3.01 8.72 11.93
CA ASN A 187 3.37 10.15 11.94
C ASN A 187 4.49 10.51 12.94
N ASP A 188 4.92 9.55 13.76
CA ASP A 188 6.12 9.65 14.61
C ASP A 188 7.42 9.51 13.79
N GLY A 189 7.32 9.22 12.50
CA GLY A 189 8.45 9.08 11.59
C GLY A 189 9.03 7.68 11.52
N MET A 190 8.31 6.66 12.01
CA MET A 190 8.77 5.28 12.00
C MET A 190 7.93 4.36 11.12
N LEU A 191 8.59 3.39 10.48
CA LEU A 191 7.97 2.15 10.02
C LEU A 191 8.00 1.15 11.15
N HIS A 192 6.84 0.75 11.64
CA HIS A 192 6.69 -0.26 12.68
C HIS A 192 6.47 -1.66 12.08
N GLY A 193 7.04 -2.68 12.70
CA GLY A 193 6.80 -4.09 12.40
C GLY A 193 6.19 -4.80 13.60
N PHE A 194 4.90 -5.12 13.53
CA PHE A 194 4.18 -5.85 14.58
C PHE A 194 4.03 -7.32 14.21
N ASP A 195 4.18 -8.21 15.17
CA ASP A 195 3.77 -9.59 15.04
C ASP A 195 2.25 -9.66 14.81
N ALA A 196 1.82 -10.18 13.67
CA ALA A 196 0.41 -10.12 13.28
C ALA A 196 -0.50 -10.95 14.20
N LEU A 197 0.05 -11.97 14.88
CA LEU A 197 -0.73 -12.83 15.77
C LEU A 197 -0.92 -12.18 17.16
N SER A 198 0.14 -11.57 17.69
CA SER A 198 0.16 -11.07 19.09
C SER A 198 0.05 -9.55 19.22
N GLY A 199 0.30 -8.78 18.15
CA GLY A 199 0.34 -7.33 18.17
C GLY A 199 1.61 -6.74 18.79
N VAL A 200 2.57 -7.57 19.21
CA VAL A 200 3.83 -7.12 19.81
C VAL A 200 4.72 -6.46 18.74
N GLU A 201 5.20 -5.25 19.03
CA GLU A 201 6.20 -4.58 18.19
C GLU A 201 7.52 -5.36 18.23
N ARG A 202 7.95 -5.88 17.08
CA ARG A 202 9.26 -6.57 16.96
C ARG A 202 10.38 -5.57 16.75
N PHE A 203 10.13 -4.56 15.92
CA PHE A 203 11.05 -3.46 15.67
C PHE A 203 10.32 -2.25 15.09
N ALA A 204 10.98 -1.09 15.10
CA ALA A 204 10.62 0.03 14.26
C ALA A 204 11.87 0.71 13.67
N VAL A 205 11.74 1.30 12.49
CA VAL A 205 12.83 1.93 11.75
C VAL A 205 12.48 3.38 11.44
N MET A 206 13.36 4.30 11.83
CA MET A 206 13.33 5.72 11.45
C MET A 206 14.51 6.03 10.51
N PRO A 207 14.26 6.39 9.24
CA PRO A 207 15.31 6.88 8.35
C PRO A 207 15.96 8.16 8.91
N ASP A 208 17.26 8.32 8.72
CA ASP A 208 17.99 9.51 9.16
C ASP A 208 17.50 10.79 8.48
N ALA A 209 17.07 10.72 7.22
CA ALA A 209 16.44 11.84 6.51
C ALA A 209 15.11 12.33 7.14
N VAL A 210 14.44 11.47 7.92
CA VAL A 210 13.17 11.78 8.60
C VAL A 210 13.39 12.37 9.99
N LEU A 211 14.52 12.05 10.62
CA LEU A 211 14.84 12.38 12.01
C LEU A 211 14.67 13.88 12.34
N PRO A 212 15.12 14.85 11.52
CA PRO A 212 14.93 16.27 11.83
C PRO A 212 13.47 16.71 11.86
N ALA A 213 12.65 16.20 10.94
CA ALA A 213 11.22 16.51 10.92
C ALA A 213 10.50 15.86 12.09
N ALA A 214 10.79 14.59 12.39
CA ALA A 214 10.21 13.89 13.53
C ALA A 214 10.52 14.60 14.86
N ALA A 215 11.79 14.98 15.07
CA ALA A 215 12.23 15.69 16.27
C ALA A 215 11.56 17.07 16.41
N ARG A 216 11.44 17.82 15.31
CA ARG A 216 10.70 19.10 15.30
C ARG A 216 9.25 18.90 15.69
N ASN A 217 8.56 17.92 15.10
CA ASN A 217 7.12 17.72 15.27
C ASN A 217 6.72 17.25 16.69
N ALA A 218 7.69 16.77 17.48
CA ALA A 218 7.54 16.48 18.90
C ALA A 218 7.33 17.76 19.75
N SER A 219 7.65 18.95 19.24
CA SER A 219 7.41 20.20 19.95
C SER A 219 5.94 20.64 19.86
N PRO A 220 5.37 21.26 20.92
CA PRO A 220 4.03 21.85 20.89
C PRO A 220 3.88 22.90 19.78
N GLY A 221 2.66 23.05 19.25
CA GLY A 221 2.34 24.04 18.22
C GLY A 221 2.77 23.68 16.79
N GLN A 222 3.56 22.63 16.61
CA GLN A 222 3.86 22.11 15.27
C GLN A 222 2.62 21.45 14.63
N PRO A 223 2.50 21.41 13.30
CA PRO A 223 1.45 20.64 12.65
C PRO A 223 1.62 19.13 12.92
N ILE A 224 0.53 18.38 12.88
CA ILE A 224 0.59 16.91 12.87
C ILE A 224 1.06 16.48 11.47
N PRO A 225 2.21 15.81 11.34
CA PRO A 225 2.68 15.35 10.04
C PRO A 225 1.82 14.20 9.51
N ALA A 226 1.82 14.02 8.20
CA ALA A 226 1.35 12.78 7.60
C ALA A 226 2.32 11.63 7.97
N PRO A 227 1.85 10.38 8.04
CA PRO A 227 2.71 9.23 8.24
C PRO A 227 3.80 9.13 7.17
N ILE A 228 4.99 8.66 7.56
CA ILE A 228 5.94 8.14 6.57
C ILE A 228 5.43 6.80 6.03
N CYS A 229 6.01 6.31 4.93
CA CYS A 229 5.69 4.99 4.38
C CYS A 229 4.18 4.66 4.34
N SER A 230 3.36 5.58 3.84
CA SER A 230 1.89 5.40 3.82
C SER A 230 1.46 4.17 3.00
N ARG A 231 2.29 3.70 2.07
CA ARG A 231 2.08 2.48 1.29
C ARG A 231 3.37 1.64 1.26
N PRO A 232 3.67 0.87 2.31
CA PRO A 232 4.81 -0.03 2.31
C PRO A 232 4.65 -1.06 1.19
N PHE A 233 5.73 -1.36 0.46
CA PHE A 233 5.73 -2.37 -0.59
C PHE A 233 6.62 -3.54 -0.18
N ALA A 234 6.08 -4.76 -0.18
CA ALA A 234 6.85 -5.96 0.15
C ALA A 234 7.17 -6.78 -1.09
N ALA A 235 8.41 -7.26 -1.20
CA ALA A 235 8.80 -8.26 -2.19
C ALA A 235 9.97 -9.11 -1.71
N ASP A 236 10.05 -10.32 -2.26
CA ASP A 236 11.30 -11.09 -2.22
C ASP A 236 12.16 -10.71 -3.41
N ALA A 237 13.43 -10.42 -3.18
CA ALA A 237 14.37 -9.99 -4.22
C ALA A 237 15.72 -10.71 -4.08
N LEU A 238 16.36 -10.98 -5.21
CA LEU A 238 17.70 -11.57 -5.26
C LEU A 238 18.74 -10.43 -5.26
N ILE A 239 19.53 -10.36 -4.19
CA ILE A 239 20.65 -9.43 -4.04
C ILE A 239 21.95 -10.24 -4.08
N GLY A 240 22.77 -10.00 -5.11
CA GLY A 240 23.92 -10.84 -5.39
C GLY A 240 23.50 -12.29 -5.67
N LYS A 241 23.68 -13.19 -4.69
CA LYS A 241 23.31 -14.61 -4.78
C LYS A 241 22.31 -15.05 -3.71
N GLN A 242 21.80 -14.11 -2.91
CA GLN A 242 20.93 -14.42 -1.77
C GLN A 242 19.58 -13.73 -1.96
N TRP A 243 18.53 -14.47 -1.60
CA TRP A 243 17.18 -13.93 -1.57
C TRP A 243 16.94 -13.24 -0.23
N HIS A 244 16.23 -12.13 -0.29
CA HIS A 244 15.84 -11.33 0.85
C HIS A 244 14.37 -10.95 0.71
N SER A 245 13.65 -10.89 1.82
CA SER A 245 12.34 -10.25 1.86
C SER A 245 12.51 -8.80 2.30
N LEU A 246 12.07 -7.86 1.49
CA LEU A 246 12.29 -6.44 1.70
C LEU A 246 10.96 -5.70 1.84
N ILE A 247 10.94 -4.68 2.70
CA ILE A 247 9.93 -3.62 2.70
C ILE A 247 10.54 -2.35 2.14
N ALA A 248 9.97 -1.81 1.06
CA ALA A 248 10.34 -0.52 0.51
C ALA A 248 9.34 0.56 0.94
N CYS A 249 9.87 1.70 1.32
CA CYS A 249 9.14 2.79 1.93
C CYS A 249 9.62 4.15 1.40
N ALA A 250 8.68 5.05 1.17
CA ALA A 250 8.98 6.44 0.89
C ALA A 250 9.01 7.25 2.20
N ASN A 251 9.89 8.25 2.28
CA ASN A 251 9.98 9.14 3.44
C ASN A 251 8.81 10.15 3.50
N GLY A 252 8.07 10.32 2.40
CA GLY A 252 6.93 11.22 2.32
C GLY A 252 7.35 12.67 2.55
N THR A 253 6.49 13.46 3.21
CA THR A 253 6.75 14.88 3.47
C THR A 253 7.74 15.12 4.62
N MET A 254 8.11 14.09 5.39
CA MET A 254 9.03 14.23 6.52
C MET A 254 10.51 14.22 6.11
N GLY A 255 10.85 13.73 4.92
CA GLY A 255 12.21 13.72 4.41
C GLY A 255 12.26 13.43 2.91
N SER A 256 13.37 13.76 2.25
CA SER A 256 13.58 13.41 0.85
C SER A 256 13.81 11.91 0.69
N GLY A 257 13.47 11.35 -0.47
CA GLY A 257 13.90 10.01 -0.86
C GLY A 257 13.14 8.86 -0.21
N LEU A 258 13.79 7.70 -0.17
CA LEU A 258 13.19 6.41 0.20
C LEU A 258 14.17 5.54 0.99
N PHE A 259 13.64 4.49 1.60
CA PHE A 259 14.43 3.48 2.31
C PHE A 259 13.84 2.08 2.15
N LEU A 260 14.69 1.08 2.31
CA LEU A 260 14.34 -0.33 2.31
C LEU A 260 14.82 -0.98 3.60
N VAL A 261 14.02 -1.91 4.11
CA VAL A 261 14.31 -2.71 5.30
C VAL A 261 14.30 -4.18 4.89
N ASP A 262 15.38 -4.91 5.18
CA ASP A 262 15.40 -6.36 5.07
C ASP A 262 14.68 -6.99 6.27
N VAL A 263 13.59 -7.68 5.97
CA VAL A 263 12.68 -8.32 6.93
C VAL A 263 12.67 -9.84 6.74
N SER A 264 13.75 -10.41 6.22
CA SER A 264 13.90 -11.86 6.06
C SER A 264 13.81 -12.61 7.39
N ASP A 265 14.33 -12.00 8.46
CA ASP A 265 14.27 -12.50 9.83
C ASP A 265 13.75 -11.42 10.81
N PRO A 266 12.41 -11.26 10.95
CA PRO A 266 11.82 -10.26 11.83
C PRO A 266 11.96 -10.59 13.32
N GLY A 267 12.48 -11.77 13.68
CA GLY A 267 12.74 -12.18 15.06
C GLY A 267 14.14 -11.85 15.56
N SER A 268 15.03 -11.38 14.68
CA SER A 268 16.40 -11.06 15.03
C SER A 268 16.49 -9.91 16.04
N SER A 269 17.47 -10.00 16.96
CA SER A 269 17.82 -8.94 17.91
C SER A 269 18.87 -7.96 17.35
N THR A 270 19.43 -8.23 16.17
CA THR A 270 20.33 -7.32 15.46
C THR A 270 19.52 -6.34 14.61
N PRO A 271 20.05 -5.15 14.29
CA PRO A 271 19.37 -4.26 13.36
C PRO A 271 19.09 -4.99 12.03
N PRO A 272 17.89 -4.84 11.45
CA PRO A 272 17.67 -5.30 10.09
C PRO A 272 18.64 -4.56 9.17
N PRO A 273 19.19 -5.20 8.11
CA PRO A 273 19.87 -4.49 7.06
C PRO A 273 18.96 -3.39 6.49
N LEU A 274 19.50 -2.18 6.38
CA LEU A 274 18.76 -1.01 5.90
C LEU A 274 19.49 -0.40 4.71
N LEU A 275 18.74 -0.01 3.69
CA LEU A 275 19.23 0.77 2.56
C LEU A 275 18.44 2.08 2.49
N ALA A 276 19.10 3.18 2.17
CA ALA A 276 18.45 4.48 1.97
C ALA A 276 19.00 5.14 0.71
N TYR A 277 18.16 5.95 0.08
CA TYR A 277 18.53 6.81 -1.04
C TYR A 277 17.78 8.13 -0.92
N ASP A 278 18.50 9.20 -0.61
CA ASP A 278 17.94 10.53 -0.35
C ASP A 278 18.87 11.66 -0.82
N ALA A 279 18.61 12.89 -0.37
CA ALA A 279 19.37 14.08 -0.76
C ALA A 279 20.88 14.02 -0.45
N SER A 280 21.33 13.12 0.43
CA SER A 280 22.76 12.92 0.70
C SER A 280 23.46 12.05 -0.35
N ASP A 281 22.72 11.17 -1.03
CA ASP A 281 23.19 10.41 -2.19
C ASP A 281 23.03 11.23 -3.48
N ASP A 282 21.88 11.89 -3.63
CA ASP A 282 21.53 12.73 -4.79
C ASP A 282 20.69 13.93 -4.33
N SER A 283 21.32 15.10 -4.26
CA SER A 283 20.73 16.35 -3.78
C SER A 283 19.53 16.87 -4.57
N THR A 284 19.21 16.24 -5.71
CA THR A 284 18.08 16.60 -6.57
C THR A 284 16.89 15.64 -6.44
N VAL A 285 16.98 14.68 -5.53
CA VAL A 285 15.84 13.86 -5.09
C VAL A 285 15.00 14.64 -4.09
N GLY A 286 13.70 14.69 -4.35
CA GLY A 286 12.72 15.37 -3.52
C GLY A 286 11.98 14.44 -2.57
N HIS A 287 10.79 14.86 -2.16
CA HIS A 287 9.86 14.07 -1.35
C HIS A 287 9.20 12.99 -2.21
N VAL A 288 9.61 11.75 -2.00
CA VAL A 288 9.07 10.59 -2.71
C VAL A 288 7.77 10.14 -2.03
N GLU A 289 6.80 9.73 -2.84
CA GLU A 289 5.58 9.06 -2.40
C GLU A 289 5.62 7.57 -2.78
N GLY A 290 4.96 6.72 -2.00
CA GLY A 290 4.82 5.28 -2.29
C GLY A 290 3.60 4.94 -3.16
N PRO A 291 3.51 3.71 -3.68
CA PRO A 291 4.39 2.56 -3.39
C PRO A 291 5.71 2.62 -4.16
N ILE A 292 6.69 1.84 -3.70
CA ILE A 292 8.03 1.69 -4.32
C ILE A 292 8.18 0.23 -4.79
N PRO A 293 7.80 -0.11 -6.04
CA PRO A 293 7.91 -1.48 -6.53
C PRO A 293 9.36 -1.99 -6.52
N ILE A 294 9.54 -3.23 -6.08
CA ILE A 294 10.81 -3.97 -6.14
C ILE A 294 10.66 -5.11 -7.15
N LEU A 295 11.36 -5.02 -8.28
CA LEU A 295 11.15 -5.91 -9.42
C LEU A 295 12.47 -6.24 -10.14
N PRO A 296 12.56 -7.42 -10.79
CA PRO A 296 13.68 -7.73 -11.66
C PRO A 296 13.51 -7.02 -13.02
N LEU A 297 14.58 -6.40 -13.50
CA LEU A 297 14.69 -5.84 -14.84
C LEU A 297 15.75 -6.61 -15.64
N ASN A 298 15.60 -6.57 -16.96
CA ASN A 298 16.63 -7.03 -17.89
C ASN A 298 17.89 -6.16 -17.71
N ASN A 299 19.04 -6.80 -17.57
CA ASN A 299 20.31 -6.11 -17.30
C ASN A 299 21.38 -6.34 -18.38
N GLY A 300 20.97 -6.76 -19.59
CA GLY A 300 21.88 -7.10 -20.70
C GLY A 300 22.51 -8.49 -20.58
N GLY A 301 23.08 -9.00 -21.68
CA GLY A 301 23.60 -10.38 -21.78
C GLY A 301 22.49 -11.44 -21.83
N ASP A 302 22.88 -12.73 -21.93
CA ASP A 302 21.98 -13.89 -22.06
C ASP A 302 21.05 -14.06 -20.84
N GLY A 303 19.99 -13.27 -20.74
CA GLY A 303 18.92 -13.41 -19.75
C GLY A 303 19.28 -13.01 -18.32
N GLN A 304 20.36 -12.24 -18.09
CA GLN A 304 20.70 -11.77 -16.75
C GLN A 304 19.68 -10.72 -16.27
N ARG A 305 19.09 -11.01 -15.11
CA ARG A 305 18.13 -10.16 -14.42
C ARG A 305 18.81 -9.55 -13.20
N ARG A 306 18.49 -8.29 -12.93
CA ARG A 306 18.94 -7.57 -11.74
C ARG A 306 17.75 -6.94 -11.05
N TRP A 307 17.71 -6.97 -9.73
CA TRP A 307 16.59 -6.46 -8.95
C TRP A 307 16.78 -4.98 -8.63
N PHE A 308 15.71 -4.21 -8.80
CA PHE A 308 15.68 -2.78 -8.57
C PHE A 308 14.51 -2.38 -7.69
N ALA A 309 14.72 -1.40 -6.82
CA ALA A 309 13.65 -0.55 -6.32
C ALA A 309 13.40 0.57 -7.34
N ILE A 310 12.15 0.76 -7.73
CA ILE A 310 11.74 1.68 -8.80
C ILE A 310 10.93 2.82 -8.19
N SER A 311 11.32 4.06 -8.46
CA SER A 311 10.65 5.24 -7.93
C SER A 311 10.72 6.42 -8.90
N GLY A 312 9.84 7.41 -8.75
CA GLY A 312 10.09 8.74 -9.31
C GLY A 312 11.05 9.53 -8.42
N ASN A 313 11.63 10.62 -8.92
CA ASN A 313 12.51 11.46 -8.09
C ASN A 313 11.80 12.27 -7.01
N GLY A 314 10.47 12.17 -6.90
CA GLY A 314 9.69 12.86 -5.89
C GLY A 314 9.57 14.36 -6.14
N GLU A 315 8.74 15.02 -5.33
CA GLU A 315 8.53 16.46 -5.40
C GLU A 315 9.74 17.23 -4.86
N GLY A 316 10.40 17.99 -5.73
CA GLY A 316 11.61 18.73 -5.41
C GLY A 316 11.70 20.10 -6.11
N ASP A 317 12.93 20.58 -6.35
CA ASP A 317 13.16 21.85 -7.05
C ASP A 317 12.50 21.82 -8.45
N ALA A 318 11.63 22.80 -8.72
CA ALA A 318 10.89 22.92 -9.98
C ALA A 318 11.79 23.09 -11.23
N ARG A 319 13.09 23.33 -11.06
CA ARG A 319 14.08 23.41 -12.14
C ARG A 319 14.71 22.07 -12.47
N VAL A 320 14.66 21.09 -11.58
CA VAL A 320 15.21 19.74 -11.82
C VAL A 320 14.28 18.95 -12.72
N GLU A 321 14.82 18.25 -13.71
CA GLU A 321 14.02 17.40 -14.59
C GLU A 321 13.32 16.26 -13.86
N SER A 322 12.11 15.94 -14.32
CA SER A 322 11.37 14.76 -13.87
C SER A 322 12.06 13.48 -14.36
N ARG A 323 12.30 12.51 -13.47
CA ARG A 323 13.03 11.29 -13.84
C ARG A 323 12.59 10.07 -13.04
N LEU A 324 12.59 8.92 -13.71
CA LEU A 324 12.42 7.61 -13.08
C LEU A 324 13.77 7.17 -12.54
N LEU A 325 13.80 6.77 -11.27
CA LEU A 325 14.94 6.25 -10.55
C LEU A 325 14.86 4.72 -10.48
N LEU A 326 15.96 4.07 -10.83
CA LEU A 326 16.15 2.62 -10.81
C LEU A 326 17.34 2.31 -9.88
N LEU A 327 17.03 1.98 -8.63
CA LEU A 327 18.02 1.71 -7.60
C LEU A 327 18.31 0.23 -7.56
N ALA A 328 19.50 -0.17 -8.01
CA ALA A 328 19.87 -1.58 -7.98
C ALA A 328 20.19 -2.02 -6.55
N LEU A 329 19.57 -3.11 -6.10
CA LEU A 329 19.64 -3.52 -4.69
C LEU A 329 21.03 -3.98 -4.23
N ASP A 330 21.86 -4.44 -5.17
CA ASP A 330 23.25 -4.87 -4.99
C ASP A 330 24.28 -3.74 -5.22
N GLN A 331 23.85 -2.52 -5.55
CA GLN A 331 24.69 -1.31 -5.62
C GLN A 331 24.02 -0.13 -4.89
N PRO A 332 23.93 -0.19 -3.55
CA PRO A 332 23.28 0.84 -2.77
C PRO A 332 24.00 2.20 -2.88
N GLY A 333 23.26 3.29 -2.67
CA GLY A 333 23.77 4.66 -2.77
C GLY A 333 23.87 5.21 -4.19
N THR A 334 23.43 4.45 -5.21
CA THR A 334 23.37 4.92 -6.61
C THR A 334 22.05 4.56 -7.27
N ALA A 335 21.60 5.41 -8.19
CA ALA A 335 20.43 5.14 -9.02
C ALA A 335 20.78 5.33 -10.50
N GLN A 336 20.33 4.40 -11.34
CA GLN A 336 20.22 4.66 -12.76
C GLN A 336 18.97 5.52 -13.00
N THR A 337 19.01 6.42 -13.98
CA THR A 337 17.92 7.39 -14.18
C THR A 337 17.46 7.39 -15.63
N ILE A 338 16.14 7.35 -15.83
CA ILE A 338 15.51 7.64 -17.13
C ILE A 338 14.86 9.02 -17.01
N ARG A 339 15.41 9.99 -17.74
CA ARG A 339 15.04 11.40 -17.62
C ARG A 339 13.98 11.75 -18.65
N VAL A 340 12.89 12.37 -18.19
CA VAL A 340 11.97 13.06 -19.08
C VAL A 340 12.67 14.32 -19.60
N PRO A 341 12.57 14.66 -20.90
CA PRO A 341 13.16 15.88 -21.43
C PRO A 341 12.76 17.09 -20.58
N PRO A 342 13.72 17.94 -20.14
CA PRO A 342 13.43 19.03 -19.21
C PRO A 342 12.47 20.11 -19.77
N VAL A 343 12.28 20.15 -21.08
CA VAL A 343 11.29 21.01 -21.74
C VAL A 343 9.85 20.48 -21.63
N ALA A 344 9.69 19.19 -21.31
CA ALA A 344 8.40 18.53 -21.21
C ALA A 344 7.96 18.35 -19.75
N SER A 345 8.88 18.03 -18.84
CA SER A 345 8.55 17.87 -17.42
C SER A 345 9.71 18.19 -16.48
N ARG A 346 9.39 18.90 -15.39
CA ARG A 346 10.30 19.23 -14.28
C ARG A 346 9.56 19.15 -12.94
N GLY A 347 10.31 19.22 -11.85
CA GLY A 347 9.79 19.31 -10.48
C GLY A 347 9.42 17.98 -9.84
N GLY A 348 9.46 16.87 -10.59
CA GLY A 348 9.40 15.53 -10.02
C GLY A 348 8.44 14.57 -10.71
N LEU A 349 8.76 13.27 -10.62
CA LEU A 349 7.82 12.17 -10.84
C LEU A 349 7.35 11.57 -9.51
N GLY A 350 6.07 11.19 -9.47
CA GLY A 350 5.46 10.45 -8.37
C GLY A 350 5.73 8.95 -8.43
N ALA A 351 5.01 8.19 -7.61
CA ALA A 351 5.14 6.74 -7.50
C ALA A 351 4.81 6.02 -8.83
N PRO A 352 5.68 5.12 -9.31
CA PRO A 352 5.41 4.40 -10.55
C PRO A 352 4.50 3.19 -10.31
N ALA A 353 3.57 2.97 -11.22
CA ALA A 353 2.91 1.69 -11.42
C ALA A 353 3.67 0.88 -12.48
N VAL A 354 3.98 -0.39 -12.20
CA VAL A 354 4.83 -1.19 -13.08
C VAL A 354 4.09 -2.43 -13.58
N ALA A 355 3.91 -2.51 -14.90
CA ALA A 355 3.40 -3.68 -15.57
C ALA A 355 4.47 -4.77 -15.63
N LEU A 356 4.03 -6.03 -15.53
CA LEU A 356 4.89 -7.19 -15.47
C LEU A 356 4.74 -8.03 -16.74
N GLY A 357 5.87 -8.59 -17.19
CA GLY A 357 5.94 -9.57 -18.26
C GLY A 357 6.04 -10.99 -17.73
N LEU A 358 6.57 -11.87 -18.58
CA LEU A 358 6.85 -13.26 -18.20
C LEU A 358 7.83 -13.31 -17.02
N GLN A 359 7.65 -14.28 -16.13
CA GLN A 359 8.52 -14.50 -14.96
C GLN A 359 8.62 -13.29 -14.01
N GLY A 360 7.67 -12.34 -14.07
CA GLY A 360 7.59 -11.20 -13.16
C GLY A 360 8.57 -10.06 -13.47
N THR A 361 9.19 -10.04 -14.66
CA THR A 361 10.08 -8.93 -15.06
C THR A 361 9.29 -7.67 -15.36
N ALA A 362 9.80 -6.50 -14.96
CA ALA A 362 9.19 -5.23 -15.31
C ALA A 362 9.20 -5.02 -16.84
N THR A 363 8.07 -4.59 -17.41
CA THR A 363 7.94 -4.28 -18.84
C THR A 363 7.71 -2.80 -19.07
N PHE A 364 6.66 -2.23 -18.47
CA PHE A 364 6.37 -0.80 -18.55
C PHE A 364 6.23 -0.21 -17.16
N ALA A 365 6.79 0.97 -16.94
CA ALA A 365 6.49 1.79 -15.78
C ALA A 365 5.65 3.01 -16.20
N TYR A 366 4.70 3.38 -15.36
CA TYR A 366 3.83 4.54 -15.54
C TYR A 366 3.94 5.44 -14.31
N ALA A 367 4.43 6.66 -14.49
CA ALA A 367 4.58 7.60 -13.38
C ALA A 367 3.99 8.95 -13.77
N ALA A 368 3.21 9.53 -12.85
CA ALA A 368 2.68 10.86 -13.03
C ALA A 368 3.70 11.93 -12.65
N ASP A 369 3.69 13.07 -13.33
CA ASP A 369 4.43 14.25 -12.95
C ASP A 369 3.57 15.30 -12.22
N ARG A 370 4.18 16.45 -11.92
CA ARG A 370 3.52 17.57 -11.23
C ARG A 370 2.53 18.34 -12.10
N HIS A 371 2.48 18.07 -13.41
CA HIS A 371 1.66 18.75 -14.39
C HIS A 371 0.47 17.89 -14.87
N GLY A 372 0.13 16.83 -14.12
CA GLY A 372 -0.99 15.95 -14.46
C GLY A 372 -0.73 15.05 -15.66
N GLN A 373 0.53 14.93 -16.09
CA GLN A 373 0.92 14.07 -17.20
C GLN A 373 1.38 12.73 -16.64
N ILE A 374 0.95 11.64 -17.26
CA ILE A 374 1.44 10.28 -17.00
C ILE A 374 2.43 9.91 -18.09
N TRP A 375 3.64 9.59 -17.67
CA TRP A 375 4.73 9.15 -18.52
C TRP A 375 4.82 7.63 -18.52
N ARG A 376 4.92 7.04 -19.72
CA ARG A 376 5.16 5.59 -19.90
C ARG A 376 6.62 5.35 -20.27
N PHE A 377 7.28 4.51 -19.50
CA PHE A 377 8.67 4.08 -19.67
C PHE A 377 8.72 2.61 -20.10
N ASP A 378 9.29 2.33 -21.26
CA ASP A 378 9.59 0.97 -21.71
C ASP A 378 10.87 0.45 -21.06
N LEU A 379 10.73 -0.54 -20.20
CA LEU A 379 11.79 -1.19 -19.42
C LEU A 379 12.18 -2.56 -19.99
N THR A 380 11.63 -2.95 -21.15
CA THR A 380 11.92 -4.26 -21.77
C THR A 380 13.34 -4.37 -22.32
N GLY A 381 13.95 -3.22 -22.64
CA GLY A 381 15.36 -3.11 -23.01
C GLY A 381 16.31 -3.37 -21.83
N ALA A 382 17.58 -2.98 -22.00
CA ALA A 382 18.61 -3.09 -20.98
C ALA A 382 19.20 -1.70 -20.65
N PRO A 383 19.91 -1.54 -19.51
CA PRO A 383 20.65 -0.32 -19.21
C PRO A 383 21.48 0.17 -20.40
N PRO A 384 21.49 1.48 -20.70
CA PRO A 384 20.88 2.57 -19.92
C PRO A 384 19.40 2.88 -20.28
N TRP A 385 18.67 1.96 -20.92
CA TRP A 385 17.28 2.14 -21.38
C TRP A 385 17.05 3.42 -22.20
N SER A 386 17.96 3.71 -23.13
CA SER A 386 17.98 4.96 -23.90
C SER A 386 16.71 5.22 -24.74
N GLN A 387 15.93 4.18 -25.04
CA GLN A 387 14.70 4.23 -25.83
C GLN A 387 13.42 4.16 -24.97
N ALA A 388 13.53 4.18 -23.64
CA ALA A 388 12.38 3.97 -22.74
C ALA A 388 11.21 4.95 -22.96
N LEU A 389 11.51 6.19 -23.34
CA LEU A 389 10.50 7.22 -23.61
C LEU A 389 10.11 7.31 -25.10
N GLY A 390 10.77 6.56 -25.98
CA GLY A 390 10.57 6.62 -27.43
C GLY A 390 11.88 6.79 -28.19
N THR A 391 11.77 6.66 -29.50
CA THR A 391 12.90 6.57 -30.43
C THR A 391 13.30 7.90 -31.04
N ASN A 392 12.37 8.85 -31.10
CA ASN A 392 12.59 10.20 -31.59
C ASN A 392 12.24 11.27 -30.54
N ASP A 393 12.64 12.51 -30.81
CA ASP A 393 12.47 13.62 -29.86
C ASP A 393 10.99 13.93 -29.58
N THR A 394 10.12 13.82 -30.59
CA THR A 394 8.66 14.02 -30.43
C THR A 394 8.08 13.00 -29.46
N GLU A 395 8.36 11.71 -29.65
CA GLU A 395 7.89 10.65 -28.75
C GLU A 395 8.38 10.87 -27.31
N ARG A 396 9.66 11.21 -27.15
CA ARG A 396 10.26 11.43 -25.83
C ARG A 396 9.66 12.61 -25.07
N ARG A 397 9.06 13.58 -25.77
CA ARG A 397 8.39 14.76 -25.18
C ARG A 397 6.88 14.59 -25.05
N THR A 398 6.33 13.46 -25.49
CA THR A 398 4.88 13.24 -25.51
C THR A 398 4.47 12.31 -24.37
N PRO A 399 3.67 12.77 -23.39
CA PRO A 399 3.19 11.91 -22.32
C PRO A 399 2.25 10.84 -22.86
N PHE A 400 2.06 9.77 -22.08
CA PHE A 400 1.07 8.73 -22.41
C PHE A 400 -0.35 9.28 -22.25
N PHE A 401 -0.62 9.98 -21.14
CA PHE A 401 -1.91 10.57 -20.82
C PHE A 401 -1.76 11.93 -20.15
N THR A 402 -2.69 12.86 -20.37
CA THR A 402 -2.78 14.13 -19.60
C THR A 402 -4.15 14.23 -18.92
N ALA A 403 -4.15 14.36 -17.60
CA ALA A 403 -5.35 14.49 -16.78
C ALA A 403 -5.84 15.93 -16.73
N THR A 404 -7.09 16.15 -17.15
CA THR A 404 -7.73 17.47 -17.14
C THR A 404 -9.16 17.40 -16.64
N SER A 405 -9.62 18.45 -15.97
CA SER A 405 -11.02 18.60 -15.59
C SER A 405 -11.89 18.85 -16.82
N ARG A 406 -13.20 18.90 -16.63
CA ARG A 406 -14.16 19.19 -17.72
C ARG A 406 -13.94 20.57 -18.35
N SER A 407 -13.44 21.53 -17.59
CA SER A 407 -13.11 22.89 -18.07
C SER A 407 -11.74 22.98 -18.73
N GLY A 408 -11.00 21.88 -18.82
CA GLY A 408 -9.65 21.84 -19.40
C GLY A 408 -8.52 22.18 -18.43
N SER A 409 -8.82 22.43 -17.15
CA SER A 409 -7.79 22.66 -16.12
C SER A 409 -6.98 21.39 -15.87
N ILE A 410 -5.67 21.51 -15.71
CA ILE A 410 -4.80 20.39 -15.33
C ILE A 410 -5.22 19.82 -13.97
N GLN A 411 -5.23 18.49 -13.86
CA GLN A 411 -5.47 17.79 -12.60
C GLN A 411 -4.21 17.05 -12.14
N ARG A 412 -3.79 17.28 -10.89
CA ARG A 412 -2.70 16.52 -10.27
C ARG A 412 -3.16 15.08 -10.05
N VAL A 413 -2.43 14.12 -10.60
CA VAL A 413 -2.66 12.69 -10.34
C VAL A 413 -2.22 12.35 -8.93
N LEU A 414 -3.06 11.62 -8.19
CA LEU A 414 -2.79 11.17 -6.83
C LEU A 414 -2.23 9.75 -6.85
N SER A 415 -1.30 9.46 -5.94
CA SER A 415 -0.77 8.11 -5.73
C SER A 415 -1.78 7.24 -4.96
N PRO A 416 -1.94 5.94 -5.27
CA PRO A 416 -1.25 5.20 -6.33
C PRO A 416 -1.98 5.25 -7.68
N ILE A 417 -1.23 4.98 -8.76
CA ILE A 417 -1.81 4.44 -9.99
C ILE A 417 -1.92 2.91 -9.80
N LEU A 418 -3.12 2.37 -9.95
CA LEU A 418 -3.36 0.92 -9.92
C LEU A 418 -3.34 0.35 -11.34
N LEU A 419 -2.93 -0.92 -11.48
CA LEU A 419 -2.98 -1.63 -12.75
C LEU A 419 -3.97 -2.78 -12.66
N ALA A 420 -4.94 -2.80 -13.58
CA ALA A 420 -5.81 -3.95 -13.83
C ALA A 420 -5.39 -4.63 -15.14
N ALA A 421 -5.38 -5.96 -15.17
CA ALA A 421 -5.06 -6.71 -16.38
C ALA A 421 -6.26 -6.76 -17.34
N THR A 422 -6.06 -6.43 -18.60
CA THR A 422 -7.07 -6.61 -19.66
C THR A 422 -6.53 -7.55 -20.74
N ALA A 423 -7.40 -8.04 -21.63
CA ALA A 423 -6.97 -8.89 -22.75
C ALA A 423 -5.96 -8.20 -23.70
N GLY A 424 -5.96 -6.87 -23.76
CA GLY A 424 -5.10 -6.09 -24.67
C GLY A 424 -3.88 -5.43 -24.02
N GLY A 425 -3.76 -5.43 -22.69
CA GLY A 425 -2.70 -4.70 -21.98
C GLY A 425 -3.15 -4.22 -20.59
N PRO A 426 -2.29 -3.47 -19.88
CA PRO A 426 -2.65 -2.92 -18.57
C PRO A 426 -3.67 -1.78 -18.70
N LEU A 427 -4.60 -1.72 -17.75
CA LEU A 427 -5.51 -0.60 -17.52
C LEU A 427 -5.04 0.16 -16.28
N LEU A 428 -4.64 1.40 -16.46
CA LEU A 428 -4.25 2.30 -15.37
C LEU A 428 -5.50 2.87 -14.73
N VAL A 429 -5.66 2.70 -13.42
CA VAL A 429 -6.77 3.30 -12.66
C VAL A 429 -6.23 4.23 -11.58
N PHE A 430 -6.63 5.48 -11.61
CA PHE A 430 -6.09 6.53 -10.73
C PHE A 430 -7.08 7.68 -10.54
N THR A 431 -6.90 8.43 -9.45
CA THR A 431 -7.63 9.67 -9.19
C THR A 431 -6.76 10.88 -9.54
N ALA A 432 -7.38 11.94 -10.05
CA ALA A 432 -6.72 13.22 -10.24
C ALA A 432 -7.60 14.36 -9.73
N VAL A 433 -6.98 15.40 -9.18
CA VAL A 433 -7.67 16.56 -8.59
C VAL A 433 -7.15 17.87 -9.19
N GLY A 434 -8.08 18.73 -9.60
CA GLY A 434 -7.76 20.07 -10.11
C GLY A 434 -7.67 21.10 -9.00
N THR A 435 -7.02 22.22 -9.28
CA THR A 435 -7.03 23.40 -8.38
C THR A 435 -8.41 24.03 -8.25
N ASP A 436 -9.33 23.68 -9.15
CA ASP A 436 -10.75 24.02 -9.11
C ASP A 436 -11.56 23.15 -8.12
N GLY A 437 -10.89 22.22 -7.40
CA GLY A 437 -11.52 21.31 -6.45
C GLY A 437 -12.23 20.12 -7.10
N HIS A 438 -12.28 20.05 -8.42
CA HIS A 438 -12.90 18.93 -9.12
C HIS A 438 -11.95 17.75 -9.21
N ALA A 439 -12.44 16.59 -8.78
CA ALA A 439 -11.73 15.33 -8.89
C ALA A 439 -12.36 14.42 -9.95
N THR A 440 -11.52 13.63 -10.61
CA THR A 440 -11.92 12.66 -11.61
C THR A 440 -11.22 11.34 -11.35
N LEU A 441 -11.97 10.23 -11.38
CA LEU A 441 -11.43 8.88 -11.40
C LEU A 441 -11.30 8.43 -12.86
N TYR A 442 -10.11 7.96 -13.25
CA TYR A 442 -9.79 7.56 -14.61
C TYR A 442 -9.46 6.07 -14.67
N GLY A 443 -9.90 5.41 -15.74
CA GLY A 443 -9.38 4.13 -16.23
C GLY A 443 -8.82 4.33 -17.63
N VAL A 444 -7.50 4.23 -17.82
CA VAL A 444 -6.83 4.49 -19.10
C VAL A 444 -6.10 3.23 -19.58
N ALA A 445 -6.55 2.67 -20.69
CA ALA A 445 -6.05 1.40 -21.21
C ALA A 445 -4.83 1.61 -22.11
N ASP A 446 -3.74 0.91 -21.81
CA ASP A 446 -2.57 0.82 -22.71
C ASP A 446 -2.64 -0.47 -23.53
N ILE A 447 -3.55 -0.48 -24.50
CA ILE A 447 -3.81 -1.65 -25.37
C ILE A 447 -2.93 -1.68 -26.63
N ASN A 448 -2.23 -0.58 -26.93
CA ASN A 448 -1.35 -0.48 -28.08
C ASN A 448 -0.15 0.41 -27.73
N ILE A 449 1.04 -0.19 -27.74
CA ILE A 449 2.33 0.47 -27.50
C ILE A 449 2.56 1.71 -28.37
N THR A 450 1.94 1.84 -29.55
CA THR A 450 2.11 3.06 -30.37
C THR A 450 1.27 4.24 -29.90
N VAL A 451 0.24 4.00 -29.09
CA VAL A 451 -0.66 5.06 -28.62
C VAL A 451 0.01 5.88 -27.52
N ARG A 452 -0.01 7.21 -27.71
CA ARG A 452 0.46 8.24 -26.79
C ARG A 452 -0.46 9.45 -26.91
N ASN A 453 -0.25 10.46 -26.05
CA ASN A 453 -1.02 11.70 -26.05
C ASN A 453 -2.53 11.50 -25.84
N LEU A 454 -2.90 10.50 -25.04
CA LEU A 454 -4.29 10.32 -24.65
C LEU A 454 -4.73 11.47 -23.74
N SER A 455 -5.99 11.82 -23.84
CA SER A 455 -6.62 12.87 -23.05
C SER A 455 -7.95 12.39 -22.48
N ARG A 456 -8.55 13.22 -21.65
CA ARG A 456 -9.91 13.05 -21.15
C ARG A 456 -10.91 12.65 -22.23
N ASP A 457 -10.84 13.27 -23.41
CA ASP A 457 -11.78 13.06 -24.52
C ASP A 457 -11.54 11.75 -25.27
N SER A 458 -10.40 11.09 -25.01
CA SER A 458 -10.11 9.76 -25.53
C SER A 458 -10.85 8.64 -24.80
N LEU A 459 -11.53 8.95 -23.68
CA LEU A 459 -12.17 7.99 -22.78
C LEU A 459 -13.69 8.05 -22.87
N ALA A 460 -14.38 7.02 -22.37
CA ALA A 460 -15.83 7.02 -22.21
C ALA A 460 -16.20 7.76 -20.92
N GLY A 461 -17.13 8.71 -21.00
CA GLY A 461 -17.60 9.44 -19.82
C GLY A 461 -18.70 8.68 -19.11
N LEU A 462 -18.52 8.37 -17.83
CA LEU A 462 -19.57 7.87 -16.96
C LEU A 462 -20.20 9.05 -16.20
N SER A 463 -21.53 9.10 -16.12
CA SER A 463 -22.22 10.09 -15.31
C SER A 463 -22.20 9.66 -13.85
N ALA A 464 -21.99 10.61 -12.94
CA ALA A 464 -22.14 10.42 -11.51
C ALA A 464 -23.08 11.49 -10.96
N SER A 465 -24.13 11.06 -10.27
CA SER A 465 -25.12 11.94 -9.65
C SER A 465 -25.29 11.60 -8.17
N GLU A 466 -25.27 12.62 -7.32
CA GLU A 466 -25.51 12.44 -5.88
C GLU A 466 -26.97 12.08 -5.63
N VAL A 467 -27.17 11.10 -4.74
CA VAL A 467 -28.46 10.74 -4.15
C VAL A 467 -28.34 10.80 -2.63
N ALA A 468 -29.45 10.68 -1.91
CA ALA A 468 -29.48 10.91 -0.46
C ALA A 468 -28.48 10.05 0.34
N ASP A 469 -28.28 8.80 -0.07
CA ASP A 469 -27.47 7.78 0.60
C ASP A 469 -26.17 7.41 -0.16
N GLY A 470 -25.89 8.06 -1.30
CA GLY A 470 -24.69 7.74 -2.08
C GLY A 470 -24.61 8.43 -3.43
N VAL A 471 -24.13 7.70 -4.43
CA VAL A 471 -23.94 8.17 -5.80
C VAL A 471 -24.47 7.12 -6.77
N VAL A 472 -25.16 7.57 -7.81
CA VAL A 472 -25.55 6.73 -8.94
C VAL A 472 -24.55 6.98 -10.08
N ILE A 473 -23.89 5.91 -10.54
CA ILE A 473 -22.99 5.91 -11.68
C ILE A 473 -23.63 5.15 -12.84
N GLN A 474 -23.76 5.81 -13.99
CA GLN A 474 -24.36 5.23 -15.18
C GLN A 474 -23.43 5.35 -16.40
N PRO A 475 -23.52 4.39 -17.36
CA PRO A 475 -22.88 4.52 -18.65
C PRO A 475 -23.32 5.82 -19.34
N GLY A 476 -22.37 6.63 -19.80
CA GLY A 476 -22.69 7.79 -20.65
C GLY A 476 -22.87 7.42 -22.12
N SER A 477 -23.09 8.44 -22.95
CA SER A 477 -23.16 8.29 -24.40
C SER A 477 -21.75 8.18 -24.99
N GLY A 478 -21.40 6.98 -25.48
CA GLY A 478 -20.15 6.71 -26.19
C GLY A 478 -19.37 5.55 -25.58
N SER A 479 -18.78 4.73 -26.45
CA SER A 479 -17.82 3.70 -26.08
C SER A 479 -16.48 4.08 -26.70
N THR A 480 -15.42 4.09 -25.90
CA THR A 480 -14.05 4.29 -26.39
C THR A 480 -13.20 3.10 -25.98
N ALA A 481 -12.39 2.58 -26.90
CA ALA A 481 -11.49 1.47 -26.62
C ALA A 481 -10.40 1.80 -25.57
N ASN A 482 -10.16 3.09 -25.28
CA ASN A 482 -9.06 3.53 -24.44
C ASN A 482 -9.40 3.64 -22.94
N GLY A 483 -10.64 3.29 -22.54
CA GLY A 483 -11.06 3.22 -21.14
C GLY A 483 -12.21 4.17 -20.78
N TRP A 484 -12.26 4.61 -19.53
CA TRP A 484 -13.41 5.29 -18.92
C TRP A 484 -12.97 6.40 -17.96
N ARG A 485 -13.88 7.33 -17.64
CA ARG A 485 -13.69 8.35 -16.59
C ARG A 485 -14.99 8.63 -15.84
N ILE A 486 -14.85 9.01 -14.57
CA ILE A 486 -15.95 9.45 -13.71
C ILE A 486 -15.55 10.79 -13.10
N ASP A 487 -16.29 11.87 -13.44
CA ASP A 487 -16.18 13.10 -12.66
C ASP A 487 -16.86 12.87 -11.31
N LEU A 488 -16.11 12.97 -10.23
CA LEU A 488 -16.68 12.85 -8.89
C LEU A 488 -17.56 14.07 -8.61
N PRO A 489 -18.60 13.93 -7.77
CA PRO A 489 -19.41 15.08 -7.35
C PRO A 489 -18.52 16.20 -6.82
N ALA A 490 -18.83 17.46 -7.16
CA ALA A 490 -17.93 18.60 -6.95
C ALA A 490 -17.52 18.83 -5.48
N SER A 491 -18.30 18.33 -4.53
CA SER A 491 -17.99 18.42 -3.09
C SER A 491 -16.97 17.39 -2.62
N GLN A 492 -16.63 16.37 -3.43
CA GLN A 492 -15.90 15.18 -3.00
C GLN A 492 -14.42 15.24 -3.35
N VAL A 493 -13.58 15.06 -2.33
CA VAL A 493 -12.13 14.96 -2.44
C VAL A 493 -11.70 13.49 -2.24
N PRO A 494 -10.89 12.90 -3.14
CA PRO A 494 -10.36 11.56 -2.97
C PRO A 494 -9.45 11.43 -1.74
N ASP A 495 -9.71 10.42 -0.92
CA ASP A 495 -8.85 10.02 0.21
C ASP A 495 -7.86 8.94 -0.20
N ASP A 496 -8.36 7.86 -0.83
CA ASP A 496 -7.56 6.70 -1.19
C ASP A 496 -8.22 5.88 -2.29
N LEU A 497 -7.39 5.22 -3.10
CA LEU A 497 -7.76 4.25 -4.10
C LEU A 497 -6.97 2.95 -3.87
N THR A 498 -7.69 1.83 -3.68
CA THR A 498 -7.09 0.51 -3.45
C THR A 498 -7.81 -0.59 -4.22
N THR A 499 -7.14 -1.72 -4.41
CA THR A 499 -7.78 -2.95 -4.90
C THR A 499 -8.68 -3.55 -3.82
N ALA A 500 -9.84 -4.07 -4.21
CA ALA A 500 -10.82 -4.76 -3.36
C ALA A 500 -11.06 -6.19 -3.87
N GLY A 501 -10.00 -6.93 -4.18
CA GLY A 501 -10.05 -8.20 -4.89
C GLY A 501 -9.56 -8.08 -6.34
N LEU A 502 -9.74 -9.14 -7.13
CA LEU A 502 -9.07 -9.28 -8.43
C LEU A 502 -9.51 -8.24 -9.48
N ASN A 503 -10.79 -7.85 -9.46
CA ASN A 503 -11.39 -6.97 -10.48
C ASN A 503 -12.19 -5.80 -9.88
N SER A 504 -12.07 -5.59 -8.57
CA SER A 504 -12.82 -4.57 -7.87
C SER A 504 -11.87 -3.55 -7.26
N LEU A 505 -12.32 -2.30 -7.20
CA LEU A 505 -11.60 -1.18 -6.62
C LEU A 505 -12.44 -0.59 -5.50
N LEU A 506 -11.75 -0.10 -4.48
CA LEU A 506 -12.34 0.70 -3.42
C LEU A 506 -11.78 2.12 -3.54
N LEU A 507 -12.67 3.08 -3.78
CA LEU A 507 -12.37 4.50 -3.67
C LEU A 507 -13.02 5.01 -2.39
N SER A 508 -12.27 5.77 -1.59
CA SER A 508 -12.84 6.56 -0.50
C SER A 508 -12.71 8.04 -0.81
N THR A 509 -13.73 8.82 -0.48
CA THR A 509 -13.73 10.28 -0.61
C THR A 509 -14.27 10.92 0.66
N HIS A 510 -13.99 12.21 0.87
CA HIS A 510 -14.66 13.03 1.87
C HIS A 510 -15.18 14.33 1.26
N ASP A 511 -16.21 14.90 1.88
CA ASP A 511 -16.66 16.25 1.56
C ASP A 511 -16.06 17.32 2.47
N ALA A 512 -16.37 18.60 2.21
CA ALA A 512 -15.90 19.72 3.02
C ALA A 512 -16.31 19.66 4.51
N ALA A 513 -17.35 18.88 4.85
CA ALA A 513 -17.77 18.64 6.23
C ALA A 513 -17.08 17.40 6.85
N GLY A 514 -16.18 16.75 6.11
CA GLY A 514 -15.47 15.53 6.52
C GLY A 514 -16.32 14.27 6.44
N ARG A 515 -17.51 14.31 5.86
CA ARG A 515 -18.35 13.12 5.68
C ARG A 515 -17.74 12.24 4.60
N LYS A 516 -17.55 10.97 4.91
CA LYS A 516 -16.89 10.02 4.03
C LYS A 516 -17.86 9.26 3.16
N ARG A 517 -17.43 8.95 1.94
CA ARG A 517 -18.10 8.01 1.04
C ARG A 517 -17.14 6.92 0.59
N THR A 518 -17.68 5.75 0.32
CA THR A 518 -16.92 4.61 -0.20
C THR A 518 -17.60 4.01 -1.41
N TYR A 519 -16.84 3.83 -2.50
CA TYR A 519 -17.30 3.34 -3.78
C TYR A 519 -16.66 1.98 -4.04
N LEU A 520 -17.47 0.94 -4.26
CA LEU A 520 -17.01 -0.37 -4.72
C LEU A 520 -17.28 -0.48 -6.23
N LEU A 521 -16.23 -0.39 -7.03
CA LEU A 521 -16.34 -0.28 -8.48
C LEU A 521 -15.65 -1.45 -9.18
N ASP A 522 -16.08 -1.75 -10.40
CA ASP A 522 -15.34 -2.58 -11.33
C ASP A 522 -14.14 -1.85 -11.90
N ALA A 523 -12.97 -2.48 -11.85
CA ALA A 523 -11.76 -1.86 -12.36
C ALA A 523 -11.80 -1.64 -13.88
N HIS A 524 -12.42 -2.55 -14.62
CA HIS A 524 -12.40 -2.56 -16.09
C HIS A 524 -13.40 -1.59 -16.70
N THR A 525 -14.54 -1.39 -16.05
CA THR A 525 -15.67 -0.62 -16.58
C THR A 525 -15.95 0.66 -15.79
N GLY A 526 -15.44 0.79 -14.56
CA GLY A 526 -15.76 1.90 -13.66
C GLY A 526 -17.18 1.84 -13.08
N LEU A 527 -17.97 0.82 -13.43
CA LEU A 527 -19.35 0.68 -12.97
C LEU A 527 -19.43 -0.11 -11.66
N PRO A 528 -20.41 0.19 -10.80
CA PRO A 528 -20.64 -0.60 -9.59
C PRO A 528 -21.31 -1.94 -9.90
N ALA A 529 -21.45 -2.78 -8.86
CA ALA A 529 -22.13 -4.07 -9.00
C ALA A 529 -23.65 -3.93 -9.17
N SER A 530 -24.23 -2.87 -8.62
CA SER A 530 -25.66 -2.66 -8.60
C SER A 530 -26.21 -2.35 -10.00
N GLN A 531 -27.32 -3.01 -10.37
CA GLN A 531 -27.97 -2.80 -11.68
C GLN A 531 -28.53 -1.39 -11.85
N ASP A 532 -28.90 -0.72 -10.76
CA ASP A 532 -29.36 0.66 -10.77
C ASP A 532 -28.21 1.70 -10.71
N GLY A 533 -26.96 1.22 -10.69
CA GLY A 533 -25.78 2.08 -10.67
C GLY A 533 -25.43 2.66 -9.31
N ARG A 534 -26.09 2.26 -8.21
CA ARG A 534 -25.80 2.80 -6.88
C ARG A 534 -24.45 2.33 -6.33
N THR A 535 -23.73 3.27 -5.73
CA THR A 535 -22.48 3.08 -4.98
C THR A 535 -22.18 4.34 -4.16
N GLY A 536 -20.93 4.57 -3.73
CA GLY A 536 -20.53 5.81 -3.05
C GLY A 536 -21.23 5.98 -1.71
N GLN A 537 -21.46 4.88 -1.01
CA GLN A 537 -22.22 4.81 0.25
C GLN A 537 -21.60 5.76 1.28
N VAL A 538 -22.44 6.56 1.95
CA VAL A 538 -21.98 7.40 3.07
C VAL A 538 -21.59 6.50 4.25
N VAL A 539 -20.33 6.59 4.67
CA VAL A 539 -19.80 5.78 5.77
C VAL A 539 -19.54 6.64 7.00
N MET A 540 -20.06 6.21 8.14
CA MET A 540 -19.80 6.80 9.47
C MET A 540 -18.61 6.14 10.18
N GLY A 541 -18.19 4.98 9.67
CA GLY A 541 -17.18 4.12 10.27
C GLY A 541 -16.09 3.75 9.26
N MET A 542 -15.31 2.74 9.61
CA MET A 542 -14.23 2.29 8.73
C MET A 542 -14.72 1.26 7.72
N PRO A 543 -14.42 1.42 6.41
CA PRO A 543 -14.76 0.41 5.42
C PRO A 543 -13.88 -0.84 5.59
N LEU A 544 -14.48 -2.01 5.45
CA LEU A 544 -13.83 -3.32 5.45
C LEU A 544 -14.21 -4.09 4.20
N ILE A 545 -13.29 -4.91 3.67
CA ILE A 545 -13.54 -5.76 2.50
C ILE A 545 -13.31 -7.21 2.88
N THR A 546 -14.28 -8.07 2.57
CA THR A 546 -14.10 -9.52 2.59
C THR A 546 -14.22 -10.09 1.20
N VAL A 547 -13.36 -11.04 0.85
CA VAL A 547 -13.41 -11.76 -0.42
C VAL A 547 -13.56 -13.26 -0.14
N GLN A 548 -14.61 -13.88 -0.70
CA GLN A 548 -14.91 -15.30 -0.55
C GLN A 548 -15.03 -15.95 -1.93
N SER A 549 -14.26 -16.99 -2.20
CA SER A 549 -14.39 -17.74 -3.46
C SER A 549 -15.16 -19.04 -3.24
N ALA A 550 -16.18 -19.27 -4.07
CA ALA A 550 -16.88 -20.53 -4.11
C ALA A 550 -15.96 -21.64 -4.65
N PRO A 551 -16.25 -22.92 -4.32
CA PRO A 551 -15.61 -24.05 -5.00
C PRO A 551 -15.84 -23.99 -6.52
N PRO A 552 -14.88 -24.44 -7.33
CA PRO A 552 -15.08 -24.60 -8.77
C PRO A 552 -16.31 -25.46 -9.07
N ALA A 553 -17.21 -24.96 -9.91
CA ALA A 553 -18.42 -25.64 -10.35
C ALA A 553 -18.33 -26.02 -11.83
N ARG A 554 -18.68 -27.25 -12.18
CA ARG A 554 -18.74 -27.70 -13.58
C ARG A 554 -20.09 -27.31 -14.17
N MET A 555 -20.05 -26.51 -15.23
CA MET A 555 -21.24 -26.08 -15.96
C MET A 555 -21.72 -27.18 -16.92
N PRO A 556 -23.01 -27.19 -17.29
CA PRO A 556 -23.55 -28.14 -18.28
C PRO A 556 -22.82 -28.09 -19.64
N SER A 557 -22.24 -26.95 -19.99
CA SER A 557 -21.39 -26.75 -21.17
C SER A 557 -20.03 -27.47 -21.11
N GLY A 558 -19.72 -28.16 -20.00
CA GLY A 558 -18.46 -28.85 -19.77
C GLY A 558 -17.33 -27.95 -19.24
N THR A 559 -17.54 -26.63 -19.17
CA THR A 559 -16.59 -25.67 -18.62
C THR A 559 -16.63 -25.67 -17.09
N THR A 560 -15.51 -25.35 -16.44
CA THR A 560 -15.47 -25.15 -14.99
C THR A 560 -15.45 -23.66 -14.70
N THR A 561 -16.31 -23.19 -13.81
CA THR A 561 -16.37 -21.79 -13.38
C THR A 561 -16.12 -21.67 -11.89
N GLN A 562 -15.68 -20.50 -11.45
CA GLN A 562 -15.52 -20.17 -10.05
C GLN A 562 -16.09 -18.77 -9.80
N ALA A 563 -16.98 -18.67 -8.81
CA ALA A 563 -17.50 -17.40 -8.34
C ALA A 563 -16.64 -16.86 -7.19
N THR A 564 -16.41 -15.55 -7.19
CA THR A 564 -15.76 -14.81 -6.11
C THR A 564 -16.68 -13.68 -5.67
N HIS A 565 -17.01 -13.67 -4.39
CA HIS A 565 -17.86 -12.69 -3.74
C HIS A 565 -16.99 -11.67 -3.00
N THR A 566 -17.07 -10.41 -3.39
CA THR A 566 -16.46 -9.28 -2.68
C THR A 566 -17.56 -8.54 -1.95
N VAL A 567 -17.39 -8.28 -0.66
CA VAL A 567 -18.38 -7.56 0.15
C VAL A 567 -17.71 -6.39 0.84
N LEU A 568 -18.33 -5.21 0.68
CA LEU A 568 -18.02 -4.00 1.42
C LEU A 568 -18.85 -3.96 2.69
N TRP A 569 -18.16 -3.83 3.81
CA TRP A 569 -18.75 -3.65 5.13
C TRP A 569 -18.33 -2.31 5.72
N GLN A 570 -19.04 -1.87 6.74
CA GLN A 570 -18.68 -0.74 7.57
C GLN A 570 -18.64 -1.17 9.02
N LEU A 571 -17.51 -0.90 9.68
CA LEU A 571 -17.37 -1.01 11.13
C LEU A 571 -17.74 0.34 11.77
N ASP A 572 -18.91 0.44 12.39
CA ASP A 572 -19.47 1.65 13.01
C ASP A 572 -19.43 1.62 14.55
N GLY A 573 -18.25 1.35 15.09
CA GLY A 573 -18.04 1.21 16.53
C GLY A 573 -18.32 -0.22 16.96
N GLU A 574 -19.53 -0.50 17.45
CA GLU A 574 -19.90 -1.81 18.01
C GLU A 574 -20.54 -2.78 17.02
N HIS A 575 -20.80 -2.37 15.77
CA HIS A 575 -21.41 -3.22 14.75
C HIS A 575 -20.64 -3.21 13.43
N ILE A 576 -20.83 -4.25 12.63
CA ILE A 576 -20.33 -4.39 11.27
C ILE A 576 -21.51 -4.67 10.34
N ARG A 577 -21.78 -3.71 9.46
CA ARG A 577 -22.92 -3.75 8.54
C ARG A 577 -22.46 -3.95 7.11
N LYS A 578 -23.18 -4.78 6.37
CA LYS A 578 -23.00 -4.95 4.93
C LYS A 578 -23.52 -3.72 4.22
N LEU A 579 -22.69 -3.12 3.37
CA LEU A 579 -23.07 -1.97 2.55
C LEU A 579 -23.35 -2.38 1.10
N GLU A 580 -22.42 -3.09 0.49
CA GLU A 580 -22.49 -3.47 -0.92
C GLU A 580 -21.83 -4.84 -1.12
N SER A 581 -22.27 -5.60 -2.12
CA SER A 581 -21.57 -6.82 -2.51
C SER A 581 -21.57 -7.02 -4.01
N ARG A 582 -20.53 -7.69 -4.48
CA ARG A 582 -20.29 -8.00 -5.88
C ARG A 582 -19.90 -9.46 -6.05
N THR A 583 -20.44 -10.10 -7.07
CA THR A 583 -20.05 -11.45 -7.47
C THR A 583 -19.40 -11.40 -8.83
N TYR A 584 -18.19 -11.93 -8.94
CA TYR A 584 -17.48 -12.12 -10.19
C TYR A 584 -17.34 -13.61 -10.49
N THR A 585 -17.72 -14.04 -11.69
CA THR A 585 -17.57 -15.44 -12.12
C THR A 585 -16.51 -15.53 -13.20
N ARG A 586 -15.49 -16.36 -12.98
CA ARG A 586 -14.48 -16.67 -14.01
C ARG A 586 -14.62 -18.09 -14.49
N GLN A 587 -14.29 -18.31 -15.75
CA GLN A 587 -14.03 -19.65 -16.27
C GLN A 587 -12.60 -20.05 -15.89
N LEU A 588 -12.43 -21.23 -15.31
CA LEU A 588 -11.13 -21.82 -15.04
C LEU A 588 -10.69 -22.62 -16.28
N GLY A 589 -9.40 -22.54 -16.62
CA GLY A 589 -8.78 -23.43 -17.61
C GLY A 589 -8.75 -24.89 -17.12
N ARG A 590 -8.13 -25.80 -17.88
CA ARG A 590 -7.78 -27.13 -17.36
C ARG A 590 -6.77 -26.92 -16.21
N LEU A 591 -7.26 -26.94 -14.98
CA LEU A 591 -6.42 -26.89 -13.78
C LEU A 591 -5.43 -28.05 -13.84
N SER A 592 -4.13 -27.75 -13.80
CA SER A 592 -3.16 -28.83 -13.60
C SER A 592 -3.25 -29.32 -12.15
N TRP A 593 -2.94 -30.60 -11.90
CA TRP A 593 -2.94 -31.17 -10.55
C TRP A 593 -2.09 -30.38 -9.53
N ARG A 594 -1.10 -29.60 -10.00
CA ARG A 594 -0.24 -28.75 -9.15
C ARG A 594 -0.92 -27.46 -8.67
N GLU A 595 -1.89 -26.93 -9.41
CA GLU A 595 -2.60 -25.70 -9.03
C GLU A 595 -3.69 -25.97 -7.97
N VAL A 596 -4.20 -27.20 -7.93
CA VAL A 596 -5.20 -27.64 -6.94
C VAL A 596 -4.59 -27.78 -5.54
N THR A 597 -3.32 -28.16 -5.45
CA THR A 597 -2.64 -28.35 -4.15
C THR A 597 -2.25 -27.04 -3.46
N GLU A 598 -2.02 -25.95 -4.19
CA GLU A 598 -1.69 -24.64 -3.58
C GLU A 598 -2.92 -23.86 -3.11
N ALA A 599 -4.09 -24.08 -3.69
CA ALA A 599 -5.34 -23.45 -3.24
C ALA A 599 -5.82 -24.00 -1.88
N GLY A 600 -5.40 -25.21 -1.50
CA GLY A 600 -5.73 -25.81 -0.20
C GLY A 600 -4.77 -25.43 0.94
N ALA A 601 -3.69 -24.71 0.65
CA ALA A 601 -2.65 -24.34 1.61
C ALA A 601 -2.56 -22.82 1.89
N ARG A 602 -3.51 -22.03 1.38
CA ARG A 602 -3.65 -20.60 1.66
C ARG A 602 -4.71 -20.34 2.72
#